data_AF-A4CQM6-F1
#
_entry.id   AF-A4CQM6-F1
#
_cell.length_a   1.000
_cell.length_b   1.000
_cell.length_c   1.000
_cell.angle_alpha   90.00
_cell.angle_beta   90.00
_cell.angle_gamma   90.00
#
_symmetry.space_group_name_H-M   'P 1'
#
loop_
_entity.id
_entity.type
_entity.pdbx_description
1 polymer ?
#
loop_
_entity_poly.entity_id
_entity_poly.type
_entity_poly.pdbx_seq_one_letter_code
_entity_poly.pdbx_strand_id
1 'polypeptide(L)' 'MNNRPLRWFVAITPLAGAMIFPVAVPLTMAKVGIGAGVGLALVLSSLWFVTMLRTSEMPH' A
#
# COMPACT_ATOMS: atom_id res chain seq x y z
N MET A 1 12.16 -15.19 -20.63
CA MET A 1 11.29 -14.00 -20.58
C MET A 1 11.88 -13.02 -19.58
N ASN A 2 12.02 -11.74 -19.95
CA ASN A 2 12.76 -10.75 -19.16
C ASN A 2 11.84 -10.09 -18.10
N ASN A 3 11.60 -10.77 -16.97
CA ASN A 3 10.62 -10.39 -15.94
C ASN A 3 11.10 -9.24 -15.01
N ARG A 4 12.13 -8.49 -15.42
CA ARG A 4 12.72 -7.38 -14.66
C ARG A 4 11.73 -6.27 -14.24
N PRO A 5 10.81 -5.79 -15.11
CA PRO A 5 9.93 -4.68 -14.73
C PRO A 5 8.91 -5.07 -13.66
N LEU A 6 8.39 -6.31 -13.69
CA LEU A 6 7.44 -6.80 -12.69
C LEU A 6 8.09 -6.88 -11.31
N ARG A 7 9.28 -7.49 -11.19
CA ARG A 7 10.02 -7.61 -9.92
C ARG A 7 10.35 -6.26 -9.30
N TRP A 8 10.69 -5.25 -10.11
CA TRP A 8 10.98 -3.90 -9.64
C TRP A 8 9.72 -3.17 -9.16
N PHE A 9 8.59 -3.35 -9.87
CA PHE A 9 7.29 -2.84 -9.46
C PHE A 9 6.82 -3.47 -8.13
N VAL A 10 6.97 -4.80 -7.98
CA VAL A 10 6.66 -5.51 -6.73
C VAL A 10 7.53 -5.01 -5.57
N ALA A 11 8.80 -4.68 -5.81
CA ALA A 11 9.71 -4.21 -4.75
C ALA A 11 9.42 -2.77 -4.31
N ILE A 12 9.03 -1.89 -5.25
CA ILE A 12 8.74 -0.48 -4.94
C ILE A 12 7.41 -0.30 -4.25
N THR A 13 6.45 -1.18 -4.55
CA THR A 13 5.14 -1.18 -3.91
C THR A 13 5.33 -1.12 -2.39
N PRO A 14 5.77 -2.17 -1.65
CA PRO A 14 5.88 -2.15 -0.19
C PRO A 14 6.71 -0.96 0.37
N LEU A 15 7.74 -0.49 -0.34
CA LEU A 15 8.49 0.71 0.03
C LEU A 15 7.64 1.98 0.02
N ALA A 16 6.84 2.20 -1.02
CA ALA A 16 5.93 3.34 -1.09
C ALA A 16 4.88 3.28 0.03
N GLY A 17 4.32 2.10 0.32
CA GLY A 17 3.40 1.91 1.45
C GLY A 17 4.04 2.24 2.79
N ALA A 18 5.26 1.74 3.04
CA ALA A 18 6.01 1.96 4.27
C ALA A 18 6.35 3.44 4.52
N MET A 19 6.55 4.23 3.46
CA MET A 19 6.87 5.65 3.57
C MET A 19 5.62 6.55 3.65
N ILE A 20 4.55 6.21 2.92
CA ILE A 20 3.34 7.04 2.83
C ILE A 20 2.47 6.89 4.09
N PHE A 21 2.32 5.67 4.62
CA PHE A 21 1.48 5.41 5.80
C PHE A 21 1.83 6.23 7.05
N PRO A 22 3.10 6.26 7.52
CA PRO A 22 3.46 6.97 8.75
C PRO A 22 3.35 8.49 8.64
N VAL A 23 3.16 9.03 7.44
CA VAL A 23 2.98 10.47 7.21
C VAL A 23 1.51 10.80 6.95
N ALA A 24 0.87 10.09 6.02
CA ALA A 24 -0.51 10.35 5.62
C ALA A 24 -1.51 10.05 6.74
N VAL A 25 -1.32 8.98 7.51
CA VAL A 25 -2.25 8.59 8.58
C VAL A 25 -2.22 9.59 9.74
N PRO A 26 -1.07 9.97 10.33
CA PRO A 26 -1.06 10.96 11.39
C PRO A 26 -1.51 12.35 10.93
N LEU A 27 -1.17 12.76 9.70
CA LEU A 27 -1.64 14.03 9.15
C LEU A 27 -3.16 14.07 9.01
N THR A 28 -3.78 12.99 8.53
CA THR A 28 -5.24 12.92 8.43
C THR A 28 -5.92 12.82 9.78
N MET A 29 -5.33 12.10 10.74
CA MET A 29 -5.78 12.13 12.13
C MET A 29 -5.72 13.53 12.74
N ALA A 30 -4.64 14.28 12.50
CA ALA A 30 -4.44 15.61 13.04
C ALA A 30 -5.31 16.69 12.37
N LYS A 31 -5.65 16.53 11.08
CA LYS A 31 -6.33 17.58 10.29
C LYS A 31 -7.83 17.35 10.11
N VAL A 32 -8.26 16.09 10.05
CA VAL A 32 -9.66 15.71 9.74
C VAL A 32 -10.29 14.97 10.91
N GLY A 33 -9.48 14.31 11.75
CA GLY A 33 -9.91 13.61 12.95
C GLY A 33 -9.55 12.13 12.91
N ILE A 34 -9.57 11.50 14.09
CA ILE A 34 -9.09 10.13 14.29
C ILE A 34 -9.85 9.14 13.41
N GLY A 35 -11.18 9.24 13.34
CA GLY A 35 -12.01 8.33 12.53
C GLY A 35 -11.68 8.39 11.03
N ALA A 36 -11.38 9.58 10.50
CA ALA A 36 -10.98 9.76 9.11
C ALA A 36 -9.59 9.16 8.84
N GLY A 37 -8.63 9.33 9.77
CA GLY A 37 -7.30 8.74 9.65
C GLY A 37 -7.32 7.21 9.73
N VAL A 38 -8.14 6.64 10.62
CA VAL A 38 -8.34 5.17 10.70
C VAL A 38 -9.00 4.66 9.42
N GLY A 39 -10.05 5.32 8.94
CA GLY A 39 -10.72 4.95 7.68
C GLY A 39 -9.77 5.00 6.48
N LEU A 40 -8.94 6.04 6.38
CA LEU A 40 -7.92 6.15 5.33
C LEU A 40 -6.91 4.99 5.39
N ALA A 41 -6.41 4.67 6.59
CA ALA A 41 -5.47 3.58 6.78
C ALA A 41 -6.07 2.23 6.33
N LEU A 42 -7.34 1.98 6.66
CA LEU A 42 -8.06 0.77 6.26
C LEU A 42 -8.24 0.67 4.74
N VAL A 43 -8.68 1.75 4.09
CA VAL A 43 -8.90 1.79 2.64
C VAL A 43 -7.58 1.59 1.88
N LEU A 44 -6.54 2.33 2.27
CA LEU A 44 -5.21 2.22 1.64
C LEU A 44 -4.62 0.82 1.83
N SER A 45 -4.73 0.24 3.04
CA SER A 45 -4.21 -1.10 3.32
C SER A 45 -4.95 -2.16 2.51
N SER A 46 -6.27 -2.04 2.39
CA SER A 46 -7.10 -2.99 1.65
C SER A 46 -6.81 -2.95 0.16
N LEU A 47 -6.75 -1.74 -0.43
CA LEU A 47 -6.36 -1.54 -1.83
C LEU A 47 -4.99 -2.17 -2.10
N TRP A 48 -4.05 -1.92 -1.21
CA TRP A 48 -2.70 -2.45 -1.31
C TRP A 48 -2.61 -3.96 -1.23
N PHE A 49 -3.35 -4.55 -0.29
CA PHE A 49 -3.41 -5.98 -0.12
C PHE A 49 -3.97 -6.65 -1.38
N VAL A 50 -5.00 -6.06 -2.00
CA VAL A 50 -5.54 -6.53 -3.28
C VAL A 50 -4.49 -6.45 -4.39
N THR A 51 -3.76 -5.34 -4.53
CA THR A 51 -2.66 -5.24 -5.52
C THR A 51 -1.56 -6.26 -5.26
N MET A 52 -1.24 -6.51 -4.00
CA MET A 52 -0.24 -7.50 -3.60
C MET A 52 -0.70 -8.91 -3.95
N LEU A 53 -1.94 -9.29 -3.64
CA LEU A 53 -2.53 -10.58 -4.02
C LEU A 53 -2.59 -10.79 -5.54
N ARG A 54 -2.89 -9.73 -6.31
CA ARG A 54 -2.90 -9.78 -7.78
C ARG A 54 -1.50 -9.96 -8.38
N THR A 55 -0.47 -9.54 -7.64
CA THR A 55 0.95 -9.66 -8.01
C THR A 55 1.55 -10.99 -7.54
N SER A 56 1.00 -11.57 -6.48
CA SER A 56 1.33 -12.91 -6.00
C SER A 56 0.79 -13.96 -6.98
N GLU A 57 1.46 -14.11 -8.11
CA GLU A 57 1.33 -15.25 -9.01
C GLU A 57 1.54 -16.53 -8.18
N MET A 58 0.48 -17.23 -7.77
CA MET A 58 0.59 -18.62 -7.31
C MET A 58 1.01 -19.46 -8.53
N PRO A 59 2.24 -20.00 -8.56
CA PRO A 59 2.65 -20.87 -9.64
C PRO A 59 1.76 -22.11 -9.59
N HIS A 60 1.04 -22.36 -10.68
CA HIS A 60 0.50 -23.68 -10.99
C HIS A 60 1.60 -24.54 -11.60
#